data_AF-A0A1F7BPH6-F1
#
_entry.id   AF-A0A1F7BPH6-F1
#
_cell.length_a   1.000
_cell.length_b   1.000
_cell.length_c   1.000
_cell.angle_alpha   90.00
_cell.angle_beta   90.00
_cell.angle_gamma   90.00
#
_symmetry.space_group_name_H-M   'P 1'
#
loop_
_entity.id
_entity.type
_entity.pdbx_description
1 polymer ?
#
loop_
_entity_poly.entity_id
_entity_poly.type
_entity_poly.pdbx_seq_one_letter_code
_entity_poly.pdbx_strand_id
1 'polypeptide(L)'
;MWFFLAILAALACISLVLILLFQWKQKNLRKKSVRNAQQQWKKLDRITDPGRRILEAQSIIDRALNDMGYRGTFAEKLQRIQTQPKEFQDVWDALKLRNRIAHEPGTIVSPEQANTVLHAFKRFLHSI
;
A
#
# COMPACT_ATOMS: atom_id res chain seq x y z
N MET A 1 -7.17 29.05 -40.97
CA MET A 1 -7.98 28.91 -39.73
C MET A 1 -8.34 27.45 -39.45
N TRP A 2 -8.97 26.72 -40.37
CA TRP A 2 -9.34 25.30 -40.20
C TRP A 2 -8.17 24.32 -39.94
N PHE A 3 -7.03 24.50 -40.60
CA PHE A 3 -5.83 23.66 -40.36
C PHE A 3 -5.31 23.76 -38.92
N PHE A 4 -5.33 24.95 -38.31
CA PHE A 4 -4.93 25.14 -36.91
C PHE A 4 -5.90 24.44 -35.94
N LEU A 5 -7.20 24.49 -36.23
CA LEU A 5 -8.22 23.79 -35.44
C LEU A 5 -8.06 22.27 -35.52
N ALA A 6 -7.75 21.73 -36.71
CA ALA A 6 -7.49 20.31 -36.90
C ALA A 6 -6.26 19.82 -36.14
N ILE A 7 -5.17 20.61 -36.12
CA ILE A 7 -3.95 20.28 -35.35
C ILE A 7 -4.21 20.30 -33.84
N LEU A 8 -4.92 21.32 -33.35
CA LEU A 8 -5.31 21.40 -31.93
C LEU A 8 -6.18 20.22 -31.51
N ALA A 9 -7.16 19.83 -32.34
CA ALA A 9 -8.01 18.67 -32.09
C ALA A 9 -7.19 17.36 -32.05
N ALA A 10 -6.24 17.18 -32.98
CA ALA A 10 -5.38 16.01 -33.01
C ALA A 10 -4.49 15.91 -31.75
N LEU A 11 -3.89 17.02 -31.30
CA LEU A 11 -3.09 17.06 -30.07
C LEU A 11 -3.93 16.74 -28.82
N ALA A 12 -5.16 17.25 -28.75
CA ALA A 12 -6.09 16.94 -27.67
C ALA A 12 -6.50 15.46 -27.66
N CYS A 13 -6.73 14.85 -28.82
CA CYS A 13 -7.00 13.42 -28.91
C CYS A 13 -5.79 12.57 -28.48
N ILE A 14 -4.57 12.94 -28.89
CA ILE A 14 -3.35 12.23 -28.50
C ILE A 14 -3.14 12.29 -26.99
N SER A 15 -3.28 13.49 -26.39
CA SER A 15 -3.11 13.64 -24.94
C SER A 15 -4.15 12.83 -24.15
N LEU A 16 -5.41 12.81 -24.61
CA LEU A 16 -6.46 11.99 -24.02
C LEU A 16 -6.12 10.50 -24.07
N VAL A 17 -5.66 9.99 -25.22
CA VAL A 17 -5.24 8.58 -25.37
C VAL A 17 -4.09 8.25 -24.41
N LEU A 18 -3.08 9.10 -24.31
CA LEU A 18 -1.96 8.90 -23.40
C LEU A 18 -2.40 8.84 -21.93
N ILE A 19 -3.32 9.73 -21.52
CA ILE A 19 -3.89 9.72 -20.16
C ILE A 19 -4.65 8.41 -19.89
N LEU A 20 -5.46 7.95 -20.84
CA LEU A 20 -6.22 6.69 -20.70
C LEU A 20 -5.28 5.48 -20.59
N LEU A 21 -4.23 5.41 -21.41
CA LEU A 21 -3.22 4.35 -21.34
C LEU A 21 -2.47 4.38 -20.01
N PHE A 22 -2.11 5.57 -19.53
CA PHE A 22 -1.44 5.73 -18.24
C PHE A 22 -2.31 5.24 -17.08
N GLN A 23 -3.59 5.65 -17.04
CA GLN A 23 -4.53 5.20 -16.01
C GLN A 23 -4.76 3.68 -16.06
N TRP A 24 -4.85 3.09 -17.26
CA TRP A 24 -5.00 1.65 -17.42
C TRP A 24 -3.78 0.89 -16.89
N LYS A 25 -2.58 1.34 -17.24
CA LYS A 25 -1.33 0.77 -16.73
C LYS A 25 -1.27 0.85 -15.21
N GLN A 26 -1.59 1.99 -14.62
CA GLN A 26 -1.56 2.18 -13.17
C GLN A 26 -2.57 1.26 -12.45
N LYS A 27 -3.79 1.10 -12.99
CA LYS A 27 -4.80 0.16 -12.45
C LYS A 27 -4.31 -1.29 -12.50
N ASN A 28 -3.66 -1.71 -13.59
CA ASN A 28 -3.11 -3.06 -13.71
C ASN A 28 -1.94 -3.30 -12.75
N LEU A 29 -1.07 -2.31 -12.57
CA LEU A 29 0.02 -2.39 -11.58
C LEU A 29 -0.52 -2.55 -10.15
N ARG A 30 -1.52 -1.74 -9.78
CA ARG A 30 -2.21 -1.83 -8.48
C ARG A 30 -2.78 -3.23 -8.24
N LYS A 31 -3.55 -3.77 -9.19
CA LYS A 31 -4.12 -5.12 -9.09
C LYS A 31 -3.04 -6.21 -8.94
N LYS A 32 -1.98 -6.13 -9.74
CA LYS A 32 -0.86 -7.08 -9.69
C LYS A 32 -0.13 -7.01 -8.34
N SER A 33 0.15 -5.81 -7.87
CA SER A 33 0.81 -5.56 -6.59
C SER A 33 0.00 -6.11 -5.41
N VAL A 34 -1.29 -5.80 -5.31
CA VAL A 34 -2.18 -6.34 -4.26
C VAL A 34 -2.22 -7.87 -4.31
N ARG A 35 -2.33 -8.46 -5.50
CA ARG A 35 -2.33 -9.93 -5.65
C ARG A 35 -1.03 -10.55 -5.16
N ASN A 36 0.11 -9.97 -5.51
CA ASN A 36 1.42 -10.43 -5.04
C ASN A 36 1.54 -10.31 -3.52
N ALA A 37 1.10 -9.18 -2.95
CA ALA A 37 1.09 -8.95 -1.52
C ALA A 37 0.21 -9.98 -0.79
N GLN A 38 -1.00 -10.26 -1.29
CA GLN A 38 -1.89 -11.29 -0.75
C GLN A 38 -1.26 -12.70 -0.80
N GLN A 39 -0.49 -13.02 -1.83
CA GLN A 39 0.25 -14.29 -1.90
C GLN A 39 1.36 -14.37 -0.86
N GLN A 40 2.12 -13.28 -0.65
CA GLN A 40 3.13 -13.24 0.42
C GLN A 40 2.48 -13.26 1.80
N TRP A 41 1.31 -12.63 1.96
CA TRP A 41 0.57 -12.59 3.22
C TRP A 41 0.28 -13.99 3.77
N LYS A 42 -0.07 -14.94 2.90
CA LYS A 42 -0.31 -16.35 3.29
C LYS A 42 0.89 -17.02 3.94
N LYS A 43 2.11 -16.50 3.73
CA LYS A 43 3.32 -17.05 4.33
C LYS A 43 3.48 -16.62 5.80
N LEU A 44 2.76 -15.58 6.25
CA LEU A 44 2.80 -15.10 7.63
C LEU A 44 2.25 -16.13 8.63
N ASP A 45 1.42 -17.06 8.17
CA ASP A 45 0.86 -18.13 9.02
C ASP A 45 1.93 -19.15 9.45
N ARG A 46 3.06 -19.19 8.75
CA ARG A 46 4.21 -20.06 9.09
C ARG A 46 5.13 -19.45 10.14
N ILE A 47 4.95 -18.18 10.47
CA ILE A 47 5.79 -17.47 11.43
C ILE A 47 5.10 -17.56 12.79
N THR A 48 5.75 -18.20 13.76
CA THR A 48 5.21 -18.36 15.11
C THR A 48 5.40 -17.09 15.96
N ASP A 49 6.51 -16.38 15.77
CA ASP A 49 6.83 -15.19 16.55
C ASP A 49 5.89 -14.00 16.21
N PRO A 50 5.09 -13.49 17.18
CA PRO A 50 4.12 -12.43 16.92
C PRO A 50 4.75 -11.12 16.46
N GLY A 51 5.90 -10.74 17.03
CA GLY A 51 6.60 -9.51 16.66
C GLY A 51 7.11 -9.54 15.22
N ARG A 52 7.75 -10.65 14.83
CA ARG A 52 8.21 -10.90 13.47
C ARG A 52 7.06 -10.93 12.47
N ARG A 53 5.90 -11.52 12.81
CA ARG A 53 4.71 -11.47 11.94
C ARG A 53 4.30 -10.03 11.61
N ILE A 54 4.29 -9.14 12.61
CA ILE A 54 3.95 -7.72 12.43
C ILE A 54 4.97 -7.02 11.51
N LEU A 55 6.27 -7.24 11.74
CA LEU A 55 7.33 -6.64 10.93
C LEU A 55 7.24 -7.07 9.46
N GLU A 56 7.06 -8.36 9.21
CA GLU A 56 6.94 -8.92 7.86
C GLU A 56 5.64 -8.47 7.18
N ALA A 57 4.52 -8.37 7.92
CA ALA A 57 3.27 -7.84 7.38
C ALA A 57 3.40 -6.40 6.88
N GLN A 58 4.02 -5.52 7.67
CA GLN A 58 4.27 -4.14 7.26
C GLN A 58 5.19 -4.07 6.03
N SER A 59 6.23 -4.91 5.99
CA SER A 59 7.14 -5.02 4.84
C SER A 59 6.43 -5.44 3.56
N ILE A 60 5.50 -6.39 3.63
CA ILE A 60 4.68 -6.84 2.49
C ILE A 60 3.86 -5.67 1.92
N ILE A 61 3.22 -4.88 2.78
CA ILE A 61 2.41 -3.73 2.34
C ILE A 61 3.32 -2.63 1.78
N ASP A 62 4.44 -2.34 2.44
CA ASP A 62 5.36 -1.32 1.94
C ASP A 62 5.87 -1.66 0.52
N ARG A 63 6.21 -2.93 0.29
CA ARG A 63 6.59 -3.42 -1.04
C ARG A 63 5.43 -3.27 -2.03
N ALA A 64 4.21 -3.57 -1.62
CA ALA A 64 3.04 -3.39 -2.47
C ALA A 64 2.86 -1.91 -2.90
N LEU A 65 3.04 -0.99 -1.95
CA LEU A 65 2.98 0.45 -2.21
C LEU A 65 4.13 0.92 -3.11
N ASN A 66 5.33 0.40 -2.92
CA ASN A 66 6.47 0.67 -3.81
C ASN A 66 6.16 0.24 -5.25
N ASP A 67 5.60 -0.96 -5.44
CA ASP A 67 5.21 -1.49 -6.75
C ASP A 67 4.09 -0.66 -7.41
N MET A 68 3.29 0.05 -6.62
CA MET A 68 2.27 1.00 -7.10
C MET A 68 2.84 2.39 -7.43
N GLY A 69 4.13 2.63 -7.15
CA GLY A 69 4.82 3.88 -7.43
C GLY A 69 4.85 4.87 -6.26
N TYR A 70 4.38 4.50 -5.06
CA TYR A 70 4.52 5.35 -3.88
C TYR A 70 5.97 5.33 -3.39
N ARG A 71 6.55 6.51 -3.14
CA ARG A 71 7.96 6.67 -2.69
C ARG A 71 8.04 7.20 -1.25
N GLY A 72 9.18 7.03 -0.60
CA GLY A 72 9.44 7.54 0.76
C GLY A 72 9.24 6.49 1.85
N THR A 73 9.06 6.94 3.08
CA THR A 73 8.82 6.06 4.23
C THR A 73 7.39 5.51 4.23
N PHE A 74 7.13 4.40 4.95
CA PHE A 74 5.77 3.86 5.04
C PHE A 74 4.76 4.88 5.61
N ALA A 75 5.18 5.68 6.60
CA ALA A 75 4.36 6.74 7.18
C ALA A 75 4.00 7.82 6.16
N GLU A 76 4.97 8.29 5.37
CA GLU A 76 4.73 9.24 4.28
C GLU A 76 3.80 8.68 3.21
N LYS A 77 3.98 7.39 2.84
CA LYS A 77 3.11 6.73 1.86
C LYS A 77 1.68 6.68 2.39
N LEU A 78 1.50 6.28 3.65
CA LEU A 78 0.20 6.21 4.31
C LEU A 78 -0.51 7.58 4.33
N GLN A 79 0.20 8.67 4.58
CA GLN A 79 -0.35 10.04 4.53
C GLN A 79 -0.79 10.47 3.13
N ARG A 80 -0.17 9.94 2.06
CA ARG A 80 -0.54 10.28 0.67
C ARG A 80 -1.71 9.46 0.15
N ILE A 81 -1.99 8.31 0.76
CA ILE A 81 -3.09 7.44 0.35
C ILE A 81 -4.37 7.98 0.99
N GLN A 82 -5.37 8.26 0.15
CA GLN A 82 -6.70 8.62 0.65
C GLN A 82 -7.39 7.35 1.17
N THR A 83 -7.34 7.11 2.48
CA THR A 83 -8.13 6.08 3.16
C THR A 83 -9.19 6.70 4.06
N GLN A 84 -10.12 5.88 4.55
CA GLN A 84 -11.07 6.32 5.57
C GLN A 84 -10.31 6.74 6.85
N PRO A 85 -10.76 7.77 7.58
CA PRO A 85 -10.06 8.26 8.78
C PRO A 85 -9.80 7.16 9.83
N LYS A 86 -10.78 6.28 10.04
CA LYS A 86 -10.65 5.14 10.95
C LYS A 86 -9.57 4.17 10.52
N GLU A 87 -9.53 3.83 9.23
CA GLU A 87 -8.51 2.90 8.70
C GLU A 87 -7.10 3.51 8.75
N PHE A 88 -6.98 4.81 8.46
CA PHE A 88 -5.72 5.52 8.64
C PHE A 88 -5.22 5.39 10.09
N GLN A 89 -6.10 5.65 11.06
CA GLN A 89 -5.77 5.58 12.48
C GLN A 89 -5.39 4.15 12.90
N ASP A 90 -6.16 3.14 12.48
CA ASP A 90 -5.89 1.73 12.77
C ASP A 90 -4.46 1.33 12.28
N VAL A 91 -4.08 1.74 11.06
CA VAL A 91 -2.76 1.46 10.48
C VAL A 91 -1.65 2.27 11.16
N TRP A 92 -1.95 3.51 11.54
CA TRP A 92 -1.00 4.38 12.25
C TRP A 92 -0.65 3.81 13.64
N ASP A 93 -1.65 3.32 14.36
CA ASP A 93 -1.46 2.68 15.66
C ASP A 93 -0.69 1.36 15.54
N ALA A 94 -1.01 0.56 14.52
CA ALA A 94 -0.24 -0.63 14.14
C ALA A 94 1.24 -0.31 13.84
N LEU A 95 1.50 0.78 13.10
CA LEU A 95 2.85 1.22 12.77
C LEU A 95 3.64 1.65 14.02
N LYS A 96 3.00 2.33 14.99
CA LYS A 96 3.63 2.65 16.28
C LYS A 96 4.06 1.39 17.02
N LEU A 97 3.20 0.37 17.11
CA LEU A 97 3.60 -0.90 17.73
C LEU A 97 4.76 -1.54 16.98
N ARG A 98 4.72 -1.58 15.65
CA ARG A 98 5.82 -2.06 14.81
C ARG A 98 7.13 -1.34 15.12
N ASN A 99 7.09 -0.01 15.28
CA ASN A 99 8.28 0.77 15.56
C ASN A 99 8.86 0.46 16.95
N ARG A 100 8.00 0.26 17.96
CA ARG A 100 8.47 -0.23 19.27
C ARG A 100 9.17 -1.58 19.15
N ILE A 101 8.56 -2.55 18.45
CA ILE A 101 9.17 -3.87 18.23
C ILE A 101 10.56 -3.75 17.57
N ALA A 102 10.72 -2.83 16.61
CA ALA A 102 11.97 -2.66 15.87
C ALA A 102 13.06 -1.89 16.64
N HIS A 103 12.69 -0.98 17.54
CA HIS A 103 13.62 -0.03 18.16
C HIS A 103 13.77 -0.16 19.67
N GLU A 104 12.82 -0.81 20.35
CA GLU A 104 12.82 -0.98 21.81
C GLU A 104 13.11 -2.46 22.14
N PRO A 105 14.34 -2.79 22.59
CA PRO A 105 14.69 -4.15 23.00
C PRO A 105 13.80 -4.63 24.14
N GLY A 106 13.39 -5.90 24.10
CA GLY A 106 12.52 -6.48 25.12
C GLY A 106 11.03 -6.18 24.94
N THR A 107 10.62 -5.58 23.83
CA THR A 107 9.19 -5.44 23.50
C THR A 107 8.54 -6.83 23.38
N ILE A 108 7.61 -7.14 24.28
CA ILE A 108 6.81 -8.37 24.25
C ILE A 108 5.48 -8.07 23.56
N VAL A 109 5.10 -8.91 22.60
CA VAL A 109 3.85 -8.79 21.85
C VAL A 109 3.01 -10.03 22.07
N SER A 110 1.77 -9.85 22.56
CA SER A 110 0.86 -10.98 22.70
C SER A 110 0.31 -11.43 21.34
N PRO A 111 -0.09 -12.71 21.19
CA PRO A 111 -0.73 -13.18 19.96
C PRO A 111 -1.98 -12.38 19.58
N GLU A 112 -2.76 -11.94 20.57
CA GLU A 112 -3.99 -11.13 20.38
C GLU A 112 -3.67 -9.72 19.84
N GLN A 113 -2.64 -9.09 20.40
CA GLN A 113 -2.16 -7.79 19.91
C GLN A 113 -1.66 -7.91 18.48
N ALA A 114 -0.89 -8.97 18.18
CA ALA A 114 -0.44 -9.23 16.82
C ALA A 114 -1.61 -9.45 15.86
N ASN A 115 -2.62 -10.24 16.24
CA ASN A 115 -3.80 -10.46 15.40
C ASN A 115 -4.57 -9.16 15.13
N THR A 116 -4.72 -8.28 16.13
CA THR A 116 -5.34 -6.96 15.96
C THR A 116 -4.58 -6.12 14.94
N VAL A 117 -3.25 -6.03 15.07
CA VAL A 117 -2.39 -5.29 14.15
C VAL A 117 -2.40 -5.89 12.74
N LEU A 118 -2.32 -7.21 12.62
CA LEU A 118 -2.41 -7.90 11.33
C LEU A 118 -3.76 -7.66 10.66
N HIS A 119 -4.86 -7.57 11.43
CA HIS A 119 -6.17 -7.23 10.89
C HIS A 119 -6.23 -5.80 10.33
N ALA A 120 -5.66 -4.82 11.04
CA ALA A 120 -5.59 -3.44 10.57
C ALA A 120 -4.81 -3.35 9.25
N PHE A 121 -3.63 -3.96 9.21
CA PHE A 121 -2.81 -4.01 8.00
C PHE A 121 -3.47 -4.77 6.84
N LYS A 122 -4.15 -5.89 7.11
CA LYS A 122 -4.86 -6.66 6.08
C LYS A 122 -6.05 -5.90 5.50
N ARG A 123 -6.80 -5.18 6.34
CA ARG A 123 -7.90 -4.30 5.88
C ARG A 123 -7.38 -3.21 4.96
N PHE A 124 -6.30 -2.55 5.37
CA PHE A 124 -5.64 -1.54 4.57
C PHE A 124 -5.15 -2.09 3.23
N LEU A 125 -4.52 -3.27 3.21
CA LEU A 125 -4.11 -3.93 1.96
C LEU A 125 -5.29 -4.15 0.99
N HIS A 126 -6.51 -4.34 1.50
CA HIS A 126 -7.70 -4.51 0.68
C HIS A 126 -8.34 -3.17 0.24
N SER A 127 -8.06 -2.06 0.92
CA SER A 127 -8.60 -0.74 0.55
C SER A 127 -7.71 0.01 -0.44
N ILE A 128 -6.40 -0.27 -0.45
CA ILE A 128 -5.42 0.27 -1.40
C ILE A 128 -5.43 -0.42 -2.76
#